data_AF-A0A127ZJJ3-F1
#
_entry.id   AF-A0A127ZJJ3-F1
#
_cell.length_a   1.000
_cell.length_b   1.000
_cell.length_c   1.000
_cell.angle_alpha   90.00
_cell.angle_beta   90.00
_cell.angle_gamma   90.00
#
_symmetry.space_group_name_H-M   'P 1'
#
loop_
_entity.id
_entity.type
_entity.pdbx_description
1 polymer ?
#
loop_
_entity_poly.entity_id
_entity_poly.type
_entity_poly.pdbx_seq_one_letter_code
_entity_poly.pdbx_strand_id
1 'polypeptide(L)'
;MALEQSLFLDSAIRDWVLIPILVVMILVGVLRHNVISLLNSAPKSLAAPALREQRVLARAGALRQNYLQLPPTSFASRKAFLSEALSNGSYLQPKDKEEKEGPKNPFEPAGGMDTMMDGMKKQMVMMIPQTVIMGWINFLSGFVLLKLPFPLTVRFKVMLQRDIQTPDLDVTWVSSLSWYFLTLFGLNAVYRLVLGDDNAADGTRDMAAMSGAAAPMQAMNPAAPGQAPDFEKLHLAERDNLELVGLEDSSIRWIGDGIEDRVLALYA
;
A
#
# COMPACT_ATOMS: atom_id res chain seq x y z
N MET A 1 -13.50 -21.29 -38.67
CA MET A 1 -12.25 -20.77 -39.25
C MET A 1 -12.37 -19.25 -39.19
N ALA A 2 -11.69 -18.59 -38.24
CA ALA A 2 -11.79 -17.14 -38.13
C ALA A 2 -11.20 -16.55 -39.41
N LEU A 3 -12.02 -15.87 -40.22
CA LEU A 3 -11.52 -15.11 -41.36
C LEU A 3 -10.54 -14.08 -40.79
N GLU A 4 -9.26 -14.17 -41.17
CA GLU A 4 -8.30 -13.15 -40.78
C GLU A 4 -8.74 -11.81 -41.40
N GLN A 5 -9.35 -10.95 -40.60
CA GLN A 5 -9.56 -9.56 -40.99
C GLN A 5 -8.18 -8.91 -41.05
N SER A 6 -7.68 -8.63 -42.26
CA SER A 6 -6.47 -7.87 -42.51
C SER A 6 -6.84 -6.42 -42.83
N LEU A 7 -6.82 -5.53 -41.83
CA LEU A 7 -6.88 -4.10 -42.09
C LEU A 7 -5.48 -3.56 -42.41
N PHE A 8 -5.40 -2.74 -43.45
CA PHE A 8 -4.22 -1.93 -43.71
C PHE A 8 -4.31 -0.65 -42.87
N LEU A 9 -3.36 -0.46 -41.95
CA LEU A 9 -3.27 0.72 -41.11
C LEU A 9 -2.27 1.72 -41.71
N ASP A 10 -2.55 3.00 -41.51
CA ASP A 10 -1.61 4.06 -41.90
C ASP A 10 -0.35 4.02 -41.03
N SER A 11 0.82 4.04 -41.67
CA SER A 11 2.12 4.08 -40.98
C SER A 11 2.28 5.34 -40.13
N ALA A 12 1.59 6.44 -40.46
CA ALA A 12 1.63 7.66 -39.66
C ALA A 12 1.07 7.45 -38.24
N ILE A 13 0.09 6.56 -38.05
CA ILE A 13 -0.49 6.26 -36.73
C ILE A 13 0.56 5.65 -35.79
N ARG A 14 1.48 4.84 -36.32
CA ARG A 14 2.58 4.26 -35.53
C ARG A 14 3.49 5.35 -34.98
N ASP A 15 3.89 6.27 -35.84
CA ASP A 15 4.93 7.24 -35.50
C ASP A 15 4.35 8.43 -34.67
N TRP A 16 3.08 8.77 -34.88
CA TRP A 16 2.41 9.89 -34.19
C TRP A 16 1.57 9.51 -32.97
N VAL A 17 1.20 8.24 -32.81
CA VAL A 17 0.31 7.81 -31.72
C VAL A 17 0.94 6.69 -30.90
N LEU A 18 1.36 5.60 -31.54
CA LEU A 18 1.86 4.42 -30.82
C LEU A 18 3.14 4.71 -30.03
N ILE A 19 4.17 5.22 -30.71
CA ILE A 19 5.47 5.52 -30.10
C ILE A 19 5.36 6.68 -29.09
N PRO A 20 4.68 7.80 -29.41
CA PRO A 20 4.56 8.90 -28.46
C PRO A 20 3.83 8.52 -27.17
N ILE A 21 2.75 7.72 -27.23
CA ILE A 21 2.06 7.24 -26.01
C ILE A 21 3.03 6.47 -25.12
N LEU A 22 3.82 5.55 -25.69
CA LEU A 22 4.79 4.77 -24.92
C LEU A 22 5.85 5.66 -24.26
N VAL A 23 6.41 6.62 -25.00
CA VAL A 23 7.43 7.55 -24.46
C VAL A 23 6.85 8.44 -23.37
N VAL A 24 5.66 8.99 -23.58
CA VAL A 24 4.97 9.83 -22.59
C VAL A 24 4.68 9.04 -21.33
N MET A 25 4.24 7.78 -21.44
CA MET A 25 4.00 6.94 -20.26
C MET A 25 5.27 6.76 -19.44
N ILE A 26 6.40 6.43 -20.08
CA ILE A 26 7.67 6.27 -19.40
C ILE A 26 8.11 7.57 -18.71
N LEU A 27 8.06 8.69 -19.42
CA LEU A 27 8.44 10.00 -18.89
C LEU A 27 7.56 10.43 -17.72
N VAL A 28 6.24 10.23 -17.81
CA VAL A 28 5.32 10.56 -16.71
C VAL A 28 5.56 9.65 -15.52
N GLY A 29 5.83 8.36 -15.73
CA GLY A 29 6.20 7.43 -14.66
C GLY A 29 7.46 7.87 -13.90
N VAL A 30 8.50 8.25 -14.64
CA VAL A 30 9.75 8.77 -14.06
C VAL A 30 9.53 10.10 -13.34
N LEU A 31 8.82 11.04 -13.96
CA LEU A 31 8.50 12.34 -13.35
C LEU A 31 7.72 12.15 -12.05
N ARG A 32 6.70 11.30 -12.07
CA ARG A 32 5.88 10.97 -10.91
C ARG A 32 6.72 10.41 -9.78
N HIS A 33 7.62 9.45 -10.05
CA HIS A 33 8.49 8.89 -9.03
C HIS A 33 9.35 9.98 -8.37
N ASN A 34 9.94 10.88 -9.16
CA ASN A 34 10.72 12.00 -8.64
C ASN A 34 9.86 12.96 -7.81
N VAL A 35 8.66 13.32 -8.27
CA VAL A 35 7.74 14.21 -7.54
C VAL A 35 7.33 13.59 -6.20
N ILE A 36 7.01 12.29 -6.18
CA ILE A 36 6.65 11.60 -4.94
C ILE A 36 7.84 11.49 -4.00
N SER A 37 9.04 11.23 -4.53
CA SER A 37 10.26 11.24 -3.73
C SER A 37 10.52 12.61 -3.11
N LEU A 38 10.22 13.70 -3.82
CA LEU A 38 10.36 15.07 -3.31
C LEU A 38 9.27 15.44 -2.31
N LEU A 39 8.05 14.94 -2.49
CA LEU A 39 6.93 15.19 -1.59
C LEU A 39 6.96 14.33 -0.32
N ASN A 40 7.65 13.20 -0.36
CA ASN A 40 7.97 12.42 0.83
C ASN A 40 9.01 13.19 1.64
N SER A 41 8.54 14.10 2.50
CA SER A 41 9.36 14.70 3.54
C SER A 41 9.93 13.63 4.46
N ALA A 42 11.12 13.88 5.01
CA ALA A 42 11.69 13.05 6.06
C ALA A 42 10.64 12.87 7.18
N PRO A 43 10.47 11.65 7.72
CA PRO A 43 9.45 11.38 8.73
C PRO A 43 9.59 12.41 9.85
N LYS A 44 8.53 13.20 10.09
CA LYS A 44 8.52 14.19 11.17
C LYS A 44 8.98 13.48 12.44
N SER A 45 10.05 13.98 13.07
CA SER A 45 10.58 13.39 14.29
C SER A 45 9.48 13.42 15.35
N LEU A 46 8.95 12.26 15.71
CA LEU A 46 7.99 12.14 16.80
C LEU A 46 8.61 12.71 18.07
N ALA A 47 7.81 13.43 18.87
CA ALA A 47 8.26 13.92 20.16
C ALA A 47 8.76 12.74 21.01
N ALA A 48 9.88 12.94 21.73
CA ALA A 48 10.50 11.92 22.57
C ALA A 48 9.52 11.12 23.47
N PRO A 49 8.51 11.73 24.13
CA PRO A 49 7.51 10.97 24.90
C PRO A 49 6.61 10.08 24.03
N ALA A 50 6.13 10.55 22.88
CA ALA A 50 5.31 9.74 21.97
C ALA A 50 6.11 8.58 21.35
N LEU A 51 7.40 8.81 21.06
CA LEU A 51 8.29 7.74 20.63
C LEU A 51 8.52 6.71 21.73
N ARG A 52 8.65 7.16 22.99
CA ARG A 52 8.78 6.27 24.15
C ARG A 52 7.55 5.38 24.31
N GLU A 53 6.34 5.92 24.19
CA GLU A 53 5.08 5.16 24.21
C GLU A 53 5.04 4.07 23.13
N GLN A 54 5.38 4.43 21.89
CA GLN A 54 5.38 3.49 20.76
C GLN A 54 6.45 2.40 20.93
N ARG A 55 7.64 2.76 21.40
CA ARG A 55 8.77 1.82 21.53
C ARG A 55 8.54 0.79 22.63
N VAL A 56 7.82 1.13 23.70
CA VAL A 56 7.46 0.16 24.74
C VAL A 56 6.46 -0.88 24.22
N LEU A 57 5.47 -0.46 23.43
CA LEU A 57 4.57 -1.39 22.75
C LEU A 57 5.32 -2.29 21.77
N ALA A 58 6.23 -1.73 20.96
CA ALA A 58 7.05 -2.53 20.06
C ALA A 58 7.94 -3.54 20.81
N ARG A 59 8.49 -3.14 21.97
CA ARG A 59 9.28 -4.02 22.84
C ARG A 59 8.44 -5.14 23.44
N ALA A 60 7.21 -4.84 23.88
CA ALA A 60 6.25 -5.84 24.36
C ALA A 60 5.88 -6.84 23.27
N GLY A 61 5.53 -6.34 22.07
CA GLY A 61 5.22 -7.18 20.91
C GLY A 61 6.41 -8.05 20.47
N ALA A 62 7.63 -7.51 20.50
CA ALA A 62 8.84 -8.27 20.20
C ALA A 62 9.09 -9.38 21.23
N LEU A 63 8.84 -9.13 22.52
CA LEU A 63 8.93 -10.14 23.57
C LEU A 63 7.88 -11.24 23.36
N ARG A 64 6.65 -10.87 23.01
CA ARG A 64 5.57 -11.80 22.70
C ARG A 64 5.86 -12.68 21.49
N GLN A 65 6.52 -12.16 20.47
CA GLN A 65 6.86 -12.93 19.27
C GLN A 65 8.10 -13.82 19.47
N ASN A 66 9.08 -13.38 20.28
CA ASN A 66 10.40 -14.02 20.38
C ASN A 66 10.69 -14.63 21.76
N TYR A 67 9.67 -14.92 22.57
CA TYR A 67 9.85 -15.44 23.93
C TYR A 67 10.61 -16.77 23.99
N LEU A 68 10.51 -17.60 22.95
CA LEU A 68 11.21 -18.89 22.83
C LEU A 68 12.74 -18.78 22.77
N GLN A 69 13.29 -17.61 22.39
CA GLN A 69 14.73 -17.40 22.30
C GLN A 69 15.36 -17.07 23.67
N LEU A 70 14.56 -16.61 24.63
CA LEU A 70 15.04 -16.17 25.94
C LEU A 70 14.99 -17.32 26.95
N PRO A 71 15.98 -17.42 27.86
CA PRO A 71 15.89 -18.33 29.00
C PRO A 71 14.63 -18.03 29.84
N PRO A 72 14.00 -19.04 30.46
CA PRO A 72 12.74 -18.88 31.19
C PRO A 72 12.83 -17.88 32.34
N THR A 73 13.97 -17.83 33.04
CA THR A 73 14.24 -16.88 34.13
C THR A 73 14.31 -15.42 33.64
N SER A 74 14.91 -15.20 32.47
CA SER A 74 15.02 -13.88 31.84
C SER A 74 13.71 -13.42 31.22
N PHE A 75 12.91 -14.36 30.72
CA PHE A 75 11.57 -14.08 30.22
C PHE A 75 10.64 -13.65 31.36
N ALA A 76 10.61 -14.39 32.48
CA ALA A 76 9.77 -14.09 33.63
C ALA A 76 10.03 -12.69 34.22
N SER A 77 11.30 -12.32 34.39
CA SER A 77 11.66 -10.98 34.90
C SER A 77 11.27 -9.84 33.94
N ARG A 78 11.43 -10.05 32.63
CA ARG A 78 11.04 -9.07 31.60
C ARG A 78 9.53 -8.96 31.46
N LYS A 79 8.80 -10.07 31.60
CA LYS A 79 7.33 -10.11 31.62
C LYS A 79 6.82 -9.30 32.81
N ALA A 80 7.33 -9.55 34.02
CA ALA A 80 6.95 -8.82 35.23
C ALA A 80 7.22 -7.30 35.12
N PHE A 81 8.41 -6.93 34.61
CA PHE A 81 8.74 -5.52 34.39
C PHE A 81 7.82 -4.84 33.37
N LEU A 82 7.49 -5.52 32.27
CA LEU A 82 6.63 -4.95 31.23
C LEU A 82 5.16 -4.89 31.65
N SER A 83 4.66 -5.89 32.38
CA SER A 83 3.29 -5.84 32.92
C SER A 83 3.13 -4.67 33.90
N GLU A 84 4.13 -4.43 34.76
CA GLU A 84 4.14 -3.29 35.68
C GLU A 84 4.33 -1.95 34.93
N ALA A 85 5.21 -1.90 33.94
CA ALA A 85 5.45 -0.70 33.15
C ALA A 85 4.22 -0.27 32.34
N LEU A 86 3.43 -1.23 31.84
CA LEU A 86 2.19 -1.01 31.10
C LEU A 86 1.02 -0.68 32.04
N SER A 87 1.00 -1.18 33.29
CA SER A 87 -0.03 -0.87 34.29
C SER A 87 0.17 0.50 34.94
N ASN A 88 1.42 0.87 35.24
CA ASN A 88 1.73 2.07 36.02
C ASN A 88 1.62 3.36 35.20
N GLY A 89 1.42 3.27 33.88
CA GLY A 89 1.31 4.44 33.01
C GLY A 89 2.59 5.29 32.94
N SER A 90 3.72 4.82 33.48
CA SER A 90 4.99 5.57 33.52
C SER A 90 5.56 5.87 32.13
N TYR A 91 5.18 5.04 31.15
CA TYR A 91 5.55 5.21 29.75
C TYR A 91 4.50 5.94 28.93
N LEU A 92 3.33 6.27 29.52
CA LEU A 92 2.35 7.15 28.91
C LEU A 92 2.89 8.59 28.93
N GLN A 93 2.65 9.31 27.86
CA GLN A 93 2.88 10.73 27.73
C GLN A 93 2.02 11.41 28.82
N PRO A 94 2.57 12.37 29.58
CA PRO A 94 1.79 13.12 30.55
C PRO A 94 0.60 13.74 29.81
N LYS A 95 -0.59 13.20 30.04
CA LYS A 95 -1.82 13.87 29.62
C LYS A 95 -1.90 15.11 30.50
N ASP A 96 -1.56 16.28 29.94
CA ASP A 96 -1.97 17.54 30.55
C ASP A 96 -3.48 17.41 30.76
N LYS A 97 -3.86 17.37 32.04
CA LYS A 97 -5.23 17.13 32.47
C LYS A 97 -6.11 18.20 31.84
N GLU A 98 -7.15 17.71 31.17
CA GLU A 98 -8.40 18.38 30.76
C GLU A 98 -8.63 18.45 29.25
N GLU A 99 -9.03 17.33 28.65
CA GLU A 99 -10.06 17.41 27.61
C GLU A 99 -11.12 16.35 27.88
N LYS A 100 -12.19 16.83 28.52
CA LYS A 100 -13.43 16.10 28.81
C LYS A 100 -13.99 15.44 27.56
N GLU A 101 -14.59 14.29 27.81
CA GLU A 101 -15.55 13.61 26.95
C GLU A 101 -16.50 14.60 26.27
N GLY A 102 -16.36 14.70 24.95
CA GLY A 102 -17.28 15.34 24.02
C GLY A 102 -16.89 14.84 22.63
N PRO A 103 -17.83 14.64 21.71
CA PRO A 103 -17.53 14.20 20.34
C PRO A 103 -16.70 15.28 19.65
N LYS A 104 -15.38 15.21 19.84
CA LYS A 104 -14.44 16.17 19.28
C LYS A 104 -14.29 15.89 17.80
N ASN A 105 -14.58 16.91 17.02
CA ASN A 105 -14.57 16.88 15.58
C ASN A 105 -13.25 16.30 15.07
N PRO A 106 -13.28 15.33 14.12
CA PRO A 106 -12.09 14.70 13.51
C PRO A 106 -11.08 15.66 12.84
N PHE A 107 -11.38 16.96 12.81
CA PHE A 107 -10.57 18.00 12.17
C PHE A 107 -9.74 18.84 13.15
N GLU A 108 -9.90 18.67 14.47
CA GLU A 108 -9.28 19.56 15.47
C GLU A 108 -8.05 19.05 16.27
N PRO A 109 -7.46 17.85 16.09
CA PRO A 109 -6.12 17.65 16.62
C PRO A 109 -5.12 18.21 15.61
N ALA A 110 -4.38 19.24 16.01
CA ALA A 110 -3.34 19.96 15.27
C ALA A 110 -2.13 19.10 14.77
N GLY A 111 -2.31 17.78 14.67
CA GLY A 111 -1.40 16.83 14.00
C GLY A 111 -2.13 15.74 13.17
N GLY A 112 -3.44 15.55 13.36
CA GLY A 112 -4.26 14.64 12.57
C GLY A 112 -4.60 15.22 11.19
N MET A 113 -4.88 16.53 11.13
CA MET A 113 -5.14 17.22 9.87
C MET A 113 -3.90 17.26 8.97
N ASP A 114 -2.70 17.43 9.53
CA ASP A 114 -1.43 17.37 8.78
C ASP A 114 -1.18 15.99 8.19
N THR A 115 -1.40 14.93 8.99
CA THR A 115 -1.19 13.54 8.54
C THR A 115 -2.25 13.13 7.52
N MET A 116 -3.49 13.57 7.71
CA MET A 116 -4.59 13.41 6.76
C MET A 116 -4.34 14.21 5.48
N MET A 117 -3.83 15.43 5.57
CA MET A 117 -3.50 16.28 4.43
C MET A 117 -2.30 15.73 3.67
N ASP A 118 -1.31 15.17 4.35
CA ASP A 118 -0.17 14.50 3.70
C ASP A 118 -0.62 13.20 3.01
N GLY A 119 -1.55 12.45 3.60
CA GLY A 119 -2.21 11.31 2.95
C GLY A 119 -3.03 11.74 1.72
N MET A 120 -3.79 12.82 1.83
CA MET A 120 -4.59 13.38 0.73
C MET A 120 -3.72 13.95 -0.38
N LYS A 121 -2.63 14.67 -0.05
CA LYS A 121 -1.65 15.17 -1.02
C LYS A 121 -1.02 14.01 -1.80
N LYS A 122 -0.61 12.95 -1.10
CA LYS A 122 -0.07 11.75 -1.75
C LYS A 122 -1.12 11.09 -2.65
N GLN A 123 -2.36 10.94 -2.19
CA GLN A 123 -3.46 10.39 -3.01
C GLN A 123 -3.78 11.27 -4.23
N MET A 124 -3.78 12.59 -4.10
CA MET A 124 -4.01 13.52 -5.20
C MET A 124 -2.87 13.45 -6.24
N VAL A 125 -1.63 13.34 -5.79
CA VAL A 125 -0.45 13.18 -6.67
C VAL A 125 -0.49 11.84 -7.41
N MET A 126 -1.11 10.81 -6.84
CA MET A 126 -1.39 9.55 -7.54
C MET A 126 -2.53 9.67 -8.57
N MET A 127 -3.59 10.42 -8.25
CA MET A 127 -4.81 10.48 -9.08
C MET A 127 -4.70 11.45 -10.27
N ILE A 128 -4.08 12.61 -10.07
CA ILE A 128 -4.03 13.68 -11.08
C ILE A 128 -3.39 13.22 -12.40
N PRO A 129 -2.22 12.56 -12.40
CA PRO A 129 -1.59 12.12 -13.64
C PRO A 129 -2.47 11.14 -14.42
N GLN A 130 -3.12 10.20 -13.73
CA GLN A 130 -4.00 9.20 -14.33
C GLN A 130 -5.21 9.84 -15.03
N THR A 131 -5.87 10.80 -14.36
CA THR A 131 -7.03 11.49 -14.93
C THR A 131 -6.65 12.38 -16.12
N VAL A 132 -5.52 13.10 -16.03
CA VAL A 132 -5.03 13.96 -17.12
C VAL A 132 -4.64 13.13 -18.33
N ILE A 133 -3.90 12.04 -18.13
CA ILE A 133 -3.50 11.12 -19.20
C ILE A 133 -4.74 10.49 -19.84
N MET A 134 -5.70 10.02 -19.04
CA MET A 134 -6.94 9.45 -19.54
C MET A 134 -7.72 10.48 -20.39
N GLY A 135 -7.81 11.74 -19.94
CA GLY A 135 -8.42 12.82 -20.72
C GLY A 135 -7.69 13.10 -22.03
N TRP A 136 -6.36 13.12 -22.00
CA TRP A 136 -5.52 13.33 -23.19
C TRP A 136 -5.64 12.18 -24.21
N ILE A 137 -5.70 10.92 -23.76
CA ILE A 137 -5.87 9.78 -24.67
C ILE A 137 -7.27 9.74 -25.29
N ASN A 138 -8.30 10.19 -24.56
CA ASN A 138 -9.63 10.34 -25.15
C ASN A 138 -9.65 11.37 -26.31
N PHE A 139 -8.70 12.29 -26.40
CA PHE A 139 -8.54 13.15 -27.59
C PHE A 139 -7.99 12.40 -28.81
N LEU A 140 -7.24 11.31 -28.58
CA LEU A 140 -6.71 10.41 -29.60
C LEU A 140 -7.65 9.21 -29.85
N SER A 141 -8.96 9.42 -29.72
CA SER A 141 -9.99 8.39 -29.87
C SER A 141 -10.54 8.30 -31.31
N GLY A 142 -11.23 7.21 -31.64
CA GLY A 142 -11.96 7.09 -32.92
C GLY A 142 -11.27 6.29 -34.03
N PHE A 143 -10.08 5.72 -33.80
CA PHE A 143 -9.37 4.89 -34.78
C PHE A 143 -8.79 3.61 -34.18
N VAL A 144 -8.51 2.65 -35.06
CA VAL A 144 -7.84 1.39 -34.73
C VAL A 144 -6.33 1.62 -34.74
N LEU A 145 -5.64 1.15 -33.70
CA LEU A 145 -4.20 1.43 -33.52
C LEU A 145 -3.33 0.21 -33.83
N LEU A 146 -3.65 -0.96 -33.29
CA LEU A 146 -2.88 -2.19 -33.50
C LEU A 146 -3.74 -3.44 -33.41
N LYS A 147 -3.21 -4.55 -33.94
CA LYS A 147 -3.75 -5.90 -33.80
C LYS A 147 -2.91 -6.67 -32.77
N LEU A 148 -3.55 -7.24 -31.76
CA LEU A 148 -2.88 -8.11 -30.80
C LEU A 148 -2.65 -9.52 -31.37
N PRO A 149 -1.51 -10.17 -31.06
CA PRO A 149 -1.14 -11.46 -31.62
C PRO A 149 -1.79 -12.66 -30.89
N PHE A 150 -2.68 -12.41 -29.92
CA PHE A 150 -3.35 -13.45 -29.15
C PHE A 150 -4.88 -13.28 -29.18
N PRO A 151 -5.64 -14.39 -29.18
CA PRO A 151 -7.10 -14.33 -29.22
C PRO A 151 -7.65 -13.78 -27.90
N LEU A 152 -8.63 -12.89 -27.99
CA LEU A 152 -9.30 -12.25 -26.86
C LEU A 152 -10.78 -12.63 -26.81
N THR A 153 -11.35 -12.67 -25.60
CA THR A 153 -12.78 -12.96 -25.43
C THR A 153 -13.62 -11.72 -25.72
N VAL A 154 -14.84 -11.92 -26.25
CA VAL A 154 -15.77 -10.85 -26.66
C VAL A 154 -16.11 -9.87 -25.51
N ARG A 155 -16.02 -10.30 -24.25
CA ARG A 155 -16.28 -9.41 -23.10
C ARG A 155 -15.26 -8.27 -23.00
N PHE A 156 -14.03 -8.48 -23.46
CA PHE A 156 -13.03 -7.41 -23.50
C PHE A 156 -13.33 -6.36 -24.56
N LYS A 157 -14.22 -6.63 -25.53
CA LYS A 157 -14.54 -5.70 -26.62
C LYS A 157 -15.07 -4.36 -26.12
N VAL A 158 -15.97 -4.36 -25.14
CA VAL A 158 -16.56 -3.13 -24.57
C VAL A 158 -15.49 -2.25 -23.91
N MET A 159 -14.45 -2.87 -23.35
CA MET A 159 -13.32 -2.16 -22.75
C MET A 159 -12.30 -1.72 -23.79
N LEU A 160 -12.01 -2.60 -24.76
CA LEU A 160 -10.90 -2.43 -25.70
C LEU A 160 -11.24 -1.56 -26.92
N GLN A 161 -12.53 -1.45 -27.25
CA GLN A 161 -13.05 -0.78 -28.43
C GLN A 161 -14.14 0.24 -28.08
N ARG A 162 -14.16 0.73 -26.83
CA ARG A 162 -15.15 1.72 -26.37
C ARG A 162 -15.26 2.93 -27.30
N ASP A 163 -14.13 3.27 -27.94
CA ASP A 163 -13.99 4.46 -28.75
C ASP A 163 -14.12 4.19 -30.26
N ILE A 164 -14.50 2.96 -30.67
CA ILE A 164 -14.64 2.56 -32.07
C ILE A 164 -16.10 2.15 -32.31
N GLN A 165 -16.79 2.83 -33.22
CA GLN A 165 -18.22 2.62 -33.49
C GLN A 165 -18.52 1.46 -34.45
N THR A 166 -17.68 0.42 -34.50
CA THR A 166 -17.85 -0.73 -35.41
C THR A 166 -18.10 -2.02 -34.62
N PRO A 167 -19.37 -2.45 -34.46
CA PRO A 167 -19.74 -3.59 -33.62
C PRO A 167 -19.30 -4.95 -34.19
N ASP A 168 -18.92 -5.03 -35.47
CA ASP A 168 -18.51 -6.27 -36.14
C ASP A 168 -16.98 -6.46 -36.22
N LEU A 169 -16.21 -5.51 -35.68
CA LEU A 169 -14.74 -5.58 -35.69
C LEU A 169 -14.25 -6.69 -34.75
N ASP A 170 -13.23 -7.45 -35.17
CA ASP A 170 -12.63 -8.49 -34.31
C ASP A 170 -12.00 -7.88 -33.04
N VAL A 171 -12.07 -8.60 -31.91
CA VAL A 171 -11.63 -8.16 -30.58
C VAL A 171 -10.11 -7.98 -30.51
N THR A 172 -9.37 -8.58 -31.44
CA THR A 172 -7.92 -8.42 -31.55
C THR A 172 -7.51 -7.01 -31.96
N TRP A 173 -8.42 -6.23 -32.55
CA TRP A 173 -8.15 -4.84 -32.95
C TRP A 173 -8.39 -3.91 -31.77
N VAL A 174 -7.41 -3.07 -31.50
CA VAL A 174 -7.31 -2.33 -30.24
C VAL A 174 -7.25 -0.84 -30.51
N SER A 175 -8.00 -0.06 -29.70
CA SER A 175 -7.96 1.41 -29.74
C SER A 175 -6.75 1.99 -29.00
N SER A 176 -6.53 3.29 -29.13
CA SER A 176 -5.53 4.06 -28.38
C SER A 176 -5.70 3.97 -26.86
N LEU A 177 -6.95 3.99 -26.37
CA LEU A 177 -7.25 3.86 -24.94
C LEU A 177 -6.76 2.53 -24.36
N SER A 178 -6.89 1.49 -25.14
CA SER A 178 -6.54 0.14 -24.76
C SER A 178 -5.04 -0.11 -24.84
N TRP A 179 -4.38 0.51 -25.82
CA TRP A 179 -2.93 0.60 -25.85
C TRP A 179 -2.39 1.28 -24.58
N TYR A 180 -3.02 2.36 -24.13
CA TYR A 180 -2.67 2.98 -22.86
C TYR A 180 -2.82 2.02 -21.67
N PHE A 181 -3.94 1.33 -21.52
CA PHE A 181 -4.10 0.35 -20.44
C PHE A 181 -3.04 -0.75 -20.50
N LEU A 182 -2.70 -1.23 -21.70
CA LEU A 182 -1.62 -2.20 -21.89
C LEU A 182 -0.27 -1.63 -21.43
N THR A 183 0.07 -0.39 -21.79
CA THR A 183 1.30 0.26 -21.32
C THR A 183 1.29 0.54 -19.83
N LEU A 184 0.15 0.91 -19.25
CA LEU A 184 0.02 1.17 -17.80
C LEU A 184 0.34 -0.09 -16.98
N PHE A 185 -0.17 -1.24 -17.40
CA PHE A 185 0.07 -2.51 -16.70
C PHE A 185 1.42 -3.15 -17.08
N GLY A 186 1.84 -3.02 -18.34
CA GLY A 186 3.03 -3.67 -18.87
C GLY A 186 4.34 -2.97 -18.51
N LEU A 187 4.32 -1.65 -18.26
CA LEU A 187 5.54 -0.89 -17.97
C LEU A 187 6.07 -1.07 -16.54
N ASN A 188 5.36 -1.79 -15.65
CA ASN A 188 5.83 -2.02 -14.27
C ASN A 188 7.22 -2.69 -14.23
N ALA A 189 7.45 -3.70 -15.08
CA ALA A 189 8.76 -4.34 -15.19
C ALA A 189 9.86 -3.37 -15.65
N VAL A 190 9.53 -2.47 -16.58
CA VAL A 190 10.44 -1.42 -17.07
C VAL A 190 10.74 -0.42 -15.95
N TYR A 191 9.72 0.00 -15.19
CA TYR A 191 9.93 0.90 -14.05
C TYR A 191 10.78 0.26 -12.95
N ARG A 192 10.61 -1.03 -12.66
CA ARG A 192 11.47 -1.73 -11.70
C ARG A 192 12.92 -1.79 -12.16
N LEU A 193 13.14 -2.02 -13.45
CA LEU A 193 14.49 -2.04 -14.02
C LEU A 193 15.17 -0.66 -13.95
N VAL A 194 14.43 0.42 -14.26
CA VAL A 194 14.98 1.77 -14.35
C VAL A 194 15.06 2.47 -12.99
N LEU A 195 14.09 2.25 -12.09
CA LEU A 195 13.90 3.00 -10.84
C LEU A 195 14.05 2.14 -9.57
N GLY A 196 14.10 0.81 -9.69
CA GLY A 196 14.18 -0.12 -8.54
C GLY A 196 12.82 -0.56 -7.98
N ASP A 197 12.85 -1.40 -6.94
CA ASP A 197 11.67 -2.08 -6.38
C ASP A 197 10.71 -1.17 -5.58
N ASP A 198 11.19 -0.06 -5.02
CA ASP A 198 10.38 0.94 -4.28
C ASP A 198 9.94 2.12 -5.16
N ASN A 199 9.74 1.87 -6.46
CA ASN A 199 9.28 2.93 -7.36
C ASN A 199 7.82 3.30 -7.11
N ALA A 200 7.52 4.59 -7.30
CA ALA A 200 6.18 5.14 -7.18
C ALA A 200 5.53 5.38 -8.55
N ALA A 201 6.07 4.74 -9.60
CA ALA A 201 5.62 4.85 -10.98
C ALA A 201 4.56 3.79 -11.34
N ASP A 202 4.31 2.83 -10.45
CA ASP A 202 3.40 1.71 -10.67
C ASP A 202 1.93 2.15 -10.70
N GLY A 203 1.37 2.31 -11.91
CA GLY A 203 -0.04 2.65 -12.13
C GLY A 203 -1.04 1.57 -11.70
N THR A 204 -0.60 0.32 -11.47
CA THR A 204 -1.51 -0.74 -10.95
C THR A 204 -1.97 -0.44 -9.53
N ARG A 205 -1.08 0.12 -8.71
CA ARG A 205 -1.38 0.53 -7.33
C ARG A 205 -2.44 1.62 -7.30
N ASP A 206 -2.46 2.50 -8.30
CA ASP A 206 -3.45 3.59 -8.37
C ASP A 206 -4.82 3.11 -8.79
N MET A 207 -4.89 2.17 -9.73
CA MET A 207 -6.16 1.55 -10.11
C MET A 207 -6.76 0.77 -8.93
N ALA A 208 -5.92 0.06 -8.16
CA ALA A 208 -6.34 -0.59 -6.93
C ALA A 208 -6.80 0.43 -5.87
N ALA A 209 -6.09 1.56 -5.75
CA ALA A 209 -6.47 2.65 -4.85
C ALA A 209 -7.77 3.34 -5.29
N MET A 210 -8.01 3.52 -6.59
CA MET A 210 -9.25 4.10 -7.15
C MET A 210 -10.43 3.14 -7.02
N SER A 211 -10.26 1.85 -7.30
CA SER A 211 -11.31 0.85 -7.07
C SER A 211 -11.58 0.65 -5.57
N GLY A 212 -10.54 0.76 -4.74
CA GLY A 212 -10.62 0.74 -3.28
C GLY A 212 -11.20 2.02 -2.68
N ALA A 213 -11.10 3.16 -3.37
CA ALA A 213 -11.66 4.45 -2.99
C ALA A 213 -13.12 4.66 -3.43
N ALA A 214 -13.66 3.78 -4.29
CA ALA A 214 -15.10 3.68 -4.53
C ALA A 214 -15.82 2.85 -3.45
N ALA A 215 -15.09 1.98 -2.74
CA ALA A 215 -15.61 1.15 -1.65
C ALA A 215 -15.74 1.80 -0.24
N PRO A 216 -15.11 2.94 0.14
CA PRO A 216 -15.28 3.51 1.48
C PRO A 216 -16.55 4.36 1.60
N MET A 217 -17.18 4.77 0.50
CA MET A 217 -18.40 5.58 0.54
C MET A 217 -19.62 4.82 1.07
N GLN A 218 -19.55 3.49 1.12
CA GLN A 218 -20.66 2.64 1.62
C GLN A 218 -20.33 1.94 2.95
N ALA A 219 -19.09 2.03 3.42
CA ALA A 219 -18.66 1.54 4.74
C ALA A 219 -18.36 2.69 5.72
N MET A 220 -18.91 3.88 5.47
CA MET A 220 -18.91 5.01 6.40
C MET A 220 -19.92 4.78 7.52
N ASN A 221 -19.69 3.72 8.29
CA ASN A 221 -20.11 3.67 9.68
C ASN A 221 -19.35 4.80 10.40
N PRO A 222 -20.02 5.74 11.09
CA PRO A 222 -19.39 6.92 11.71
C PRO A 222 -18.62 6.58 13.01
N ALA A 223 -17.84 5.51 13.01
CA ALA A 223 -16.89 5.14 14.03
C ALA A 223 -15.45 5.27 13.48
N ALA A 224 -15.04 6.53 13.33
CA ALA A 224 -13.68 7.04 13.46
C ALA A 224 -12.51 6.35 12.70
N PRO A 225 -12.12 6.85 11.52
CA PRO A 225 -10.73 6.90 11.09
C PRO A 225 -10.14 8.26 11.49
N GLY A 226 -9.61 8.37 12.71
CA GLY A 226 -9.04 9.64 13.17
C GLY A 226 -8.90 9.81 14.68
N GLN A 227 -9.37 8.88 15.51
CA GLN A 227 -8.88 8.86 16.89
C GLN A 227 -7.41 8.44 16.84
N ALA A 228 -6.53 9.34 17.29
CA ALA A 228 -5.19 8.94 17.68
C ALA A 228 -5.34 7.67 18.54
N PRO A 229 -4.60 6.59 18.24
CA PRO A 229 -4.75 5.34 18.96
C PRO A 229 -4.70 5.65 20.45
N ASP A 230 -5.74 5.25 21.18
CA ASP A 230 -5.79 5.44 22.62
C ASP A 230 -4.72 4.53 23.22
N PHE A 231 -3.51 5.08 23.39
CA PHE A 231 -2.33 4.33 23.81
C PHE A 231 -2.55 3.69 25.17
N GLU A 232 -3.42 4.23 26.01
CA GLU A 232 -3.80 3.63 27.29
C GLU A 232 -4.53 2.30 27.09
N LYS A 233 -5.51 2.24 26.19
CA LYS A 233 -6.20 1.00 25.83
C LYS A 233 -5.28 0.01 25.12
N LEU A 234 -4.37 0.49 24.28
CA LEU A 234 -3.38 -0.37 23.62
C LEU A 234 -2.36 -0.95 24.62
N HIS A 235 -1.94 -0.18 25.63
CA HIS A 235 -1.02 -0.65 26.67
C HIS A 235 -1.70 -1.69 27.56
N LEU A 236 -2.97 -1.49 27.90
CA LEU A 236 -3.77 -2.49 28.64
C LEU A 236 -4.01 -3.76 27.82
N ALA A 237 -4.39 -3.62 26.54
CA ALA A 237 -4.57 -4.77 25.66
C ALA A 237 -3.26 -5.56 25.47
N GLU A 238 -2.12 -4.87 25.33
CA GLU A 238 -0.83 -5.55 25.20
C GLU A 238 -0.37 -6.17 26.52
N ARG A 239 -0.74 -5.61 27.67
CA ARG A 239 -0.56 -6.27 28.97
C ARG A 239 -1.33 -7.58 29.02
N ASP A 240 -2.61 -7.57 28.70
CA ASP A 240 -3.44 -8.78 28.71
C ASP A 240 -2.87 -9.83 27.75
N ASN A 241 -2.43 -9.41 26.56
CA ASN A 241 -1.73 -10.28 25.61
C ASN A 241 -0.43 -10.85 26.19
N LEU A 242 0.38 -10.06 26.90
CA LEU A 242 1.61 -10.52 27.53
C LEU A 242 1.36 -11.48 28.70
N GLU A 243 0.26 -11.27 29.45
CA GLU A 243 -0.15 -12.16 30.52
C GLU A 243 -0.51 -13.55 29.97
N LEU A 244 -1.25 -13.60 28.86
CA LEU A 244 -1.58 -14.85 28.15
C LEU A 244 -0.35 -15.59 27.60
N VAL A 245 0.74 -14.87 27.30
CA VAL A 245 1.96 -15.49 26.75
C VAL A 245 2.73 -16.21 27.85
N GLY A 246 2.88 -17.52 27.67
CA GLY A 246 3.63 -18.40 28.58
C GLY A 246 2.86 -18.89 29.80
N LEU A 247 1.52 -18.77 29.82
CA LEU A 247 0.71 -19.18 30.96
C LEU A 247 0.20 -20.64 30.91
N GLU A 248 0.22 -21.32 29.77
CA GLU A 248 -0.53 -22.58 29.66
C GLU A 248 0.20 -23.81 29.13
N ASP A 249 1.46 -23.75 28.72
CA ASP A 249 2.07 -24.95 28.16
C ASP A 249 3.46 -25.27 28.71
N SER A 250 3.46 -26.26 29.61
CA SER A 250 4.60 -27.11 29.95
C SER A 250 5.29 -27.76 28.72
N SER A 251 4.72 -27.60 27.52
CA SER A 251 5.26 -28.03 26.23
C SER A 251 6.11 -26.97 25.51
N ILE A 252 6.13 -25.72 25.98
CA ILE A 252 6.93 -24.63 25.38
C ILE A 252 8.37 -24.74 25.90
N ARG A 253 9.17 -25.54 25.19
CA ARG A 253 10.60 -25.73 25.45
C ARG A 253 11.40 -24.51 24.95
N TRP A 254 12.23 -23.93 25.81
CA TRP A 254 13.20 -22.92 25.40
C TRP A 254 14.07 -23.49 24.26
N ILE A 255 14.28 -22.73 23.18
CA ILE A 255 15.07 -23.20 22.03
C ILE A 255 16.49 -23.60 22.43
N GLY A 256 16.99 -23.04 23.53
CA GLY A 256 18.27 -23.37 24.16
C GLY A 256 18.37 -24.76 24.78
N ASP A 257 17.25 -25.40 25.07
CA ASP A 257 17.24 -26.69 25.74
C ASP A 257 17.43 -27.82 24.70
N GLY A 258 18.55 -28.54 24.81
CA GLY A 258 18.97 -29.56 23.84
C GLY A 258 19.63 -29.00 22.57
N ILE A 259 20.22 -27.79 22.62
CA ILE A 259 21.02 -27.28 21.50
C ILE A 259 22.24 -28.15 21.27
N GLU A 260 22.88 -28.60 22.33
CA GLU A 260 24.09 -29.41 22.30
C GLU A 260 23.85 -30.68 21.49
N ASP A 261 22.77 -31.41 21.78
CA ASP A 261 22.39 -32.63 21.06
C ASP A 261 22.06 -32.34 19.58
N ARG A 262 21.37 -31.23 19.28
CA ARG A 262 21.03 -30.84 17.91
C ARG A 262 22.26 -30.46 17.09
N VAL A 263 23.21 -29.76 17.69
CA VAL A 263 24.47 -29.38 17.04
C VAL A 263 25.31 -30.63 16.80
N LEU A 264 25.41 -31.51 17.80
CA LEU A 264 26.11 -32.78 17.66
C LEU A 264 25.50 -33.65 16.55
N ALA A 265 24.18 -33.72 16.42
CA ALA A 265 23.51 -34.45 15.33
C ALA A 265 23.68 -33.83 13.94
N LEU A 266 23.97 -32.52 13.85
CA LEU A 266 24.21 -31.82 12.58
C LEU A 266 25.64 -32.04 12.04
N TYR A 267 26.59 -32.31 12.93
CA TYR A 267 28.01 -32.46 12.60
C TYR A 267 28.56 -33.88 12.83
N ALA A 268 27.73 -34.83 13.27
CA ALA A 268 28.03 -36.27 13.33
C ALA A 268 27.71 -36.96 12.00
#